data_AF-A0A399Q487-F1
#
_entry.id   AF-A0A399Q487-F1
#
_cell.length_a   1.000
_cell.length_b   1.000
_cell.length_c   1.000
_cell.angle_alpha   90.00
_cell.angle_beta   90.00
_cell.angle_gamma   90.00
#
_symmetry.space_group_name_H-M   'P 1'
#
loop_
_entity.id
_entity.type
_entity.pdbx_description
1 polymer ?
#
loop_
_entity_poly.entity_id
_entity_poly.type
_entity_poly.pdbx_seq_one_letter_code
_entity_poly.pdbx_strand_id
1 'polypeptide(L)'
;GDAGSGVPTRLLTNAEVVSARATPDGGAVLGLRHAETGAEREWPTGAVIMASGYDAQAPRILDGLGDRVHRDARGRLDVAREHTVDDAGTLFVQNAEVHTHGFVAPDLGMTAHRNSRILRAITGREDYAVEERIAFQEFGLPDDLPAAGSGVLA
;
A
#
# COMPACT_ATOMS: atom_id res chain seq x y z
N GLY A 1 12.20 49.71 0.76
CA GLY A 1 13.33 48.99 1.38
C GLY A 1 13.11 47.54 1.11
N ASP A 2 13.93 47.00 0.22
CA ASP A 2 13.88 45.64 -0.31
C ASP A 2 14.19 44.63 0.79
N ALA A 3 13.13 44.02 1.34
CA ALA A 3 13.24 42.83 2.19
C ALA A 3 13.31 41.64 1.23
N GLY A 4 14.50 41.03 1.15
CA GLY A 4 14.91 40.01 0.17
C GLY A 4 13.76 39.21 -0.43
N SER A 5 13.58 39.36 -1.74
CA SER A 5 12.51 38.71 -2.49
C SER A 5 12.71 37.19 -2.50
N GLY A 6 12.15 36.53 -1.49
CA GLY A 6 12.04 35.08 -1.47
C GLY A 6 11.34 34.59 -2.74
N VAL A 7 11.65 33.36 -3.15
CA VAL A 7 10.94 32.69 -4.24
C VAL A 7 9.44 32.74 -3.95
N PRO A 8 8.57 33.13 -4.91
CA PRO A 8 7.14 33.28 -4.69
C PRO A 8 6.44 31.92 -4.55
N THR A 9 6.72 31.23 -3.46
CA THR A 9 6.29 29.86 -3.16
C THR A 9 5.53 29.85 -1.84
N ARG A 10 4.47 29.06 -1.77
CA ARG A 10 3.77 28.77 -0.53
C ARG A 10 3.64 27.26 -0.34
N LEU A 11 3.95 26.79 0.87
CA LEU A 11 3.72 25.42 1.30
C LEU A 11 2.61 25.44 2.33
N LEU A 12 1.62 24.58 2.15
CA LEU A 12 0.52 24.38 3.09
C LEU A 12 0.59 22.94 3.57
N THR A 13 0.44 22.74 4.88
CA THR A 13 0.29 21.43 5.50
C THR A 13 -1.13 21.28 6.02
N ASN A 14 -1.55 20.04 6.25
CA ASN A 14 -2.86 19.74 6.80
C ASN A 14 -4.06 20.33 6.02
N ALA A 15 -3.86 20.58 4.72
CA ALA A 15 -4.84 21.18 3.82
C ALA A 15 -5.40 20.10 2.89
N GLU A 16 -6.69 19.84 3.02
CA GLU A 16 -7.45 18.94 2.15
C GLU A 16 -8.06 19.75 1.00
N VAL A 17 -7.96 19.27 -0.24
CA VAL A 17 -8.71 19.82 -1.37
C VAL A 17 -10.12 19.24 -1.34
N VAL A 18 -11.12 20.08 -1.03
CA VAL A 18 -12.53 19.67 -0.87
C VAL A 18 -13.40 20.03 -2.07
N SER A 19 -12.93 20.94 -2.93
CA SER A 19 -13.59 21.27 -4.19
C SER A 19 -12.58 21.76 -5.22
N ALA A 20 -12.93 21.63 -6.50
CA ALA A 20 -12.16 22.18 -7.61
C ALA A 20 -13.12 22.63 -8.71
N ARG A 21 -12.88 23.82 -9.26
CA ARG A 21 -13.62 24.34 -10.42
C ARG A 21 -12.68 24.96 -11.42
N ALA A 22 -12.90 24.69 -12.70
CA ALA A 22 -12.20 25.36 -13.79
C ALA A 22 -12.66 26.81 -13.91
N THR A 23 -11.76 27.70 -14.35
CA THR A 23 -12.08 29.09 -14.66
C THR A 23 -12.12 29.31 -16.18
N PRO A 24 -12.88 30.30 -16.70
CA PRO A 24 -13.02 30.52 -18.14
C PRO A 24 -11.70 30.85 -18.88
N ASP A 25 -10.70 31.35 -18.15
CA ASP A 25 -9.35 31.67 -18.64
C ASP A 25 -8.40 30.46 -18.63
N GLY A 26 -8.89 29.26 -18.32
CA GLY A 26 -8.12 28.01 -18.38
C GLY A 26 -7.40 27.64 -17.08
N GLY A 27 -7.62 28.39 -15.99
CA GLY A 27 -7.12 28.06 -14.66
C GLY A 27 -8.09 27.21 -13.83
N ALA A 28 -7.84 27.15 -12.53
CA ALA A 28 -8.71 26.51 -11.55
C ALA A 28 -8.77 27.30 -10.24
N VAL A 29 -9.84 27.10 -9.49
CA VAL A 29 -9.91 27.47 -8.07
C VAL A 29 -10.18 26.23 -7.24
N LEU A 30 -9.33 26.01 -6.25
CA LEU A 30 -9.42 24.91 -5.31
C LEU A 30 -10.06 25.41 -4.01
N GLY A 31 -11.05 24.69 -3.49
CA GLY A 31 -11.49 24.83 -2.11
C GLY A 31 -10.57 24.02 -1.21
N LEU A 32 -9.94 24.67 -0.25
CA LEU A 32 -9.04 24.06 0.73
C LEU A 32 -9.70 24.08 2.11
N ARG A 33 -9.66 22.97 2.83
CA ARG A 33 -10.07 22.87 4.24
C ARG A 33 -8.88 22.45 5.09
N HIS A 34 -8.59 23.19 6.16
CA HIS A 34 -7.54 22.81 7.10
C HIS A 34 -8.08 21.75 8.08
N ALA A 35 -7.50 20.55 8.11
CA ALA A 35 -8.11 19.41 8.81
C ALA A 35 -8.24 19.59 10.33
N GLU A 36 -7.29 20.28 10.99
CA GLU A 36 -7.37 20.55 12.44
C GLU A 36 -8.31 21.69 12.82
N THR A 37 -8.38 22.77 12.02
CA THR A 37 -9.10 23.99 12.40
C THR A 37 -10.47 24.09 11.74
N GLY A 38 -10.73 23.27 10.73
CA GLY A 38 -11.92 23.33 9.89
C GLY A 38 -12.00 24.58 9.01
N ALA A 39 -10.98 25.45 9.01
CA ALA A 39 -11.02 26.69 8.24
C ALA A 39 -11.00 26.40 6.74
N GLU A 40 -11.91 27.03 5.99
CA GLU A 40 -12.02 26.89 4.55
C GLU A 40 -11.54 28.13 3.81
N ARG A 41 -10.82 27.94 2.69
CA ARG A 41 -10.30 29.01 1.83
C ARG A 41 -10.38 28.61 0.36
N GLU A 42 -10.57 29.57 -0.52
CA GLU A 42 -10.38 29.37 -1.96
C GLU A 42 -8.93 29.70 -2.36
N TRP A 43 -8.40 28.92 -3.30
CA TRP A 43 -7.06 29.08 -3.86
C TRP A 43 -7.10 29.12 -5.39
N PRO A 44 -6.94 30.29 -6.03
CA PRO A 44 -6.81 30.38 -7.48
C PRO A 44 -5.42 29.92 -7.94
N THR A 45 -5.37 29.17 -9.04
CA THR A 45 -4.13 28.70 -9.67
C THR A 45 -4.30 28.57 -11.19
N GLY A 46 -3.21 28.79 -11.93
CA GLY A 46 -3.22 28.60 -13.40
C GLY A 46 -3.17 27.13 -13.83
N ALA A 47 -2.70 26.23 -12.97
CA ALA A 47 -2.64 24.80 -13.23
C ALA A 47 -2.64 23.98 -11.94
N VAL A 48 -2.95 22.69 -12.04
CA VAL A 48 -2.94 21.73 -10.93
C VAL A 48 -2.16 20.49 -11.35
N ILE A 49 -1.18 20.09 -10.52
CA ILE A 49 -0.49 18.80 -10.65
C ILE A 49 -1.00 17.90 -9.54
N MET A 50 -1.75 16.85 -9.90
CA MET A 50 -2.28 15.88 -8.94
C MET A 50 -1.25 14.77 -8.68
N ALA A 51 -0.41 14.98 -7.67
CA ALA A 51 0.58 14.00 -7.21
C ALA A 51 0.04 13.15 -6.05
N SER A 52 -1.21 12.68 -6.14
CA SER A 52 -1.94 11.97 -5.06
C SER A 52 -1.58 10.48 -4.92
N GLY A 53 -0.61 9.99 -5.69
CA GLY A 53 -0.25 8.57 -5.72
C GLY A 53 -1.20 7.72 -6.57
N TYR A 54 -1.22 6.42 -6.30
CA TYR A 54 -2.01 5.42 -7.02
C TYR A 54 -2.90 4.64 -6.07
N ASP A 55 -4.06 4.20 -6.57
CA ASP A 55 -4.94 3.29 -5.86
C ASP A 55 -4.93 1.92 -6.55
N ALA A 56 -4.64 0.87 -5.79
CA ALA A 56 -4.52 -0.49 -6.31
C ALA A 56 -5.90 -1.12 -6.43
N GLN A 57 -6.31 -1.40 -7.67
CA GLN A 57 -7.60 -1.99 -7.98
C GLN A 57 -7.42 -3.35 -8.66
N ALA A 58 -8.27 -4.32 -8.33
CA ALA A 58 -8.25 -5.62 -8.99
C ALA A 58 -8.48 -5.43 -10.50
N PRO A 59 -7.63 -5.98 -11.38
CA PRO A 59 -7.81 -5.84 -12.82
C PRO A 59 -9.11 -6.47 -13.31
N ARG A 60 -9.86 -5.76 -14.16
CA ARG A 60 -11.14 -6.25 -14.74
C ARG A 60 -11.03 -7.56 -15.50
N ILE A 61 -9.83 -7.92 -15.97
CA ILE A 61 -9.60 -9.23 -16.61
C ILE A 61 -9.92 -10.41 -15.68
N LEU A 62 -9.86 -10.20 -14.35
CA LEU A 62 -10.21 -11.20 -13.36
C LEU A 62 -11.73 -11.39 -13.21
N ASP A 63 -12.55 -10.47 -13.72
CA ASP A 63 -14.02 -10.54 -13.55
C ASP A 63 -14.61 -11.79 -14.24
N GLY A 64 -14.01 -12.22 -15.36
CA GLY A 64 -14.40 -13.44 -16.07
C GLY A 64 -14.06 -14.75 -15.35
N LEU A 65 -13.27 -14.70 -14.27
CA LEU A 65 -12.90 -15.87 -13.48
C LEU A 65 -13.86 -16.14 -12.31
N GLY A 66 -14.75 -15.20 -12.00
CA GLY A 66 -15.80 -15.35 -10.98
C GLY A 66 -15.25 -15.85 -9.64
N ASP A 67 -15.92 -16.86 -9.09
CA ASP A 67 -15.64 -17.43 -7.76
C ASP A 67 -14.30 -18.17 -7.66
N ARG A 68 -13.58 -18.37 -8.78
CA ARG A 68 -12.22 -18.90 -8.74
C ARG A 68 -11.24 -17.91 -8.09
N VAL A 69 -11.53 -16.61 -8.18
CA VAL A 69 -10.67 -15.56 -7.60
C VAL A 69 -11.13 -15.27 -6.18
N HIS A 70 -10.29 -15.62 -5.21
CA HIS A 70 -10.53 -15.32 -3.81
C HIS A 70 -10.51 -13.82 -3.55
N ARG A 71 -11.52 -13.36 -2.81
CA ARG A 71 -11.68 -11.95 -2.45
C ARG A 71 -12.09 -11.82 -0.99
N ASP A 72 -11.59 -10.78 -0.34
CA ASP A 72 -11.94 -10.46 1.04
C ASP A 72 -13.35 -9.82 1.13
N ALA A 73 -13.82 -9.58 2.34
CA ALA A 73 -15.12 -8.95 2.60
C ALA A 73 -15.28 -7.53 2.01
N ARG A 74 -14.19 -6.90 1.54
CA ARG A 74 -14.17 -5.59 0.88
C ARG A 74 -14.02 -5.71 -0.65
N GLY A 75 -14.04 -6.92 -1.20
CA GLY A 75 -13.93 -7.19 -2.64
C GLY A 75 -12.51 -7.14 -3.21
N ARG A 76 -11.50 -6.98 -2.36
CA ARG A 76 -10.08 -6.96 -2.75
C ARG A 76 -9.57 -8.40 -2.87
N LEU A 77 -8.50 -8.62 -3.61
CA LEU A 77 -7.93 -9.97 -3.77
C LEU A 77 -7.47 -10.52 -2.41
N ASP A 78 -7.94 -11.71 -2.04
CA ASP A 78 -7.49 -12.38 -0.82
C ASP A 78 -6.25 -13.22 -1.16
N VAL A 79 -5.08 -12.62 -0.91
CA VAL A 79 -3.79 -13.16 -1.37
C VAL A 79 -3.20 -14.07 -0.29
N ALA A 80 -3.05 -15.35 -0.62
CA ALA A 80 -2.40 -16.34 0.23
C ALA A 80 -0.88 -16.08 0.36
N ARG A 81 -0.23 -16.76 1.30
CA ARG A 81 1.21 -16.62 1.60
C ARG A 81 2.11 -16.93 0.40
N GLU A 82 1.68 -17.86 -0.44
CA GLU A 82 2.35 -18.25 -1.69
C GLU A 82 2.05 -17.29 -2.85
N HIS A 83 1.40 -16.14 -2.56
CA HIS A 83 1.00 -15.10 -3.51
C HIS A 83 -0.09 -15.55 -4.50
N THR A 84 -0.85 -16.58 -4.15
CA THR A 84 -1.97 -17.09 -4.95
C THR A 84 -3.29 -16.47 -4.51
N VAL A 85 -4.27 -16.45 -5.42
CA VAL A 85 -5.64 -15.98 -5.17
C VAL A 85 -6.69 -17.00 -5.64
N ASP A 86 -6.30 -18.28 -5.72
CA ASP A 86 -7.19 -19.40 -6.04
C ASP A 86 -6.78 -20.67 -5.28
N ASP A 87 -7.72 -21.60 -5.08
CA ASP A 87 -7.46 -22.87 -4.37
C ASP A 87 -6.52 -23.81 -5.15
N ALA A 88 -6.50 -23.70 -6.48
CA ALA A 88 -5.66 -24.53 -7.32
C ALA A 88 -4.18 -24.13 -7.28
N GLY A 89 -3.85 -22.97 -6.71
CA GLY A 89 -2.48 -22.45 -6.65
C GLY A 89 -1.91 -22.11 -8.04
N THR A 90 -2.76 -21.63 -8.95
CA THR A 90 -2.41 -21.38 -10.35
C THR A 90 -2.51 -19.91 -10.74
N LEU A 91 -3.17 -19.10 -9.93
CA LEU A 91 -3.36 -17.69 -10.16
C LEU A 91 -2.55 -16.88 -9.16
N PHE A 92 -1.43 -16.34 -9.62
CA PHE A 92 -0.51 -15.54 -8.80
C PHE A 92 -0.71 -14.05 -9.02
N VAL A 93 -0.46 -13.26 -7.98
CA VAL A 93 -0.48 -11.79 -8.05
C VAL A 93 0.84 -11.22 -7.56
N GLN A 94 1.17 -10.03 -8.06
CA GLN A 94 2.34 -9.28 -7.60
C GLN A 94 1.94 -7.83 -7.35
N ASN A 95 2.44 -7.26 -6.26
CA ASN A 95 2.22 -5.86 -5.89
C ASN A 95 0.73 -5.49 -5.70
N ALA A 96 -0.12 -6.49 -5.44
CA ALA A 96 -1.55 -6.33 -5.15
C ALA A 96 -1.87 -6.65 -3.67
N GLU A 97 -0.84 -6.99 -2.89
CA GLU A 97 -0.96 -7.59 -1.56
C GLU A 97 -0.66 -6.63 -0.41
N VAL A 98 -0.75 -5.30 -0.60
CA VAL A 98 -0.48 -4.31 0.46
C VAL A 98 -1.36 -4.54 1.70
N HIS A 99 -2.60 -5.01 1.51
CA HIS A 99 -3.53 -5.28 2.60
C HIS A 99 -3.34 -6.64 3.29
N THR A 100 -2.53 -7.55 2.76
CA THR A 100 -2.26 -8.88 3.37
C THR A 100 -0.79 -9.09 3.74
N HIS A 101 0.16 -8.53 2.96
CA HIS A 101 1.60 -8.64 3.15
C HIS A 101 2.24 -7.32 3.62
N GLY A 102 1.42 -6.33 3.97
CA GLY A 102 1.84 -5.10 4.63
C GLY A 102 2.63 -4.15 3.74
N PHE A 103 3.36 -3.24 4.38
CA PHE A 103 4.04 -2.11 3.72
C PHE A 103 5.16 -2.53 2.74
N VAL A 104 5.64 -3.78 2.78
CA VAL A 104 6.72 -4.27 1.90
C VAL A 104 6.24 -4.68 0.51
N ALA A 105 4.94 -4.80 0.28
CA ALA A 105 4.37 -5.25 -1.00
C ALA A 105 4.86 -4.46 -2.25
N PRO A 106 5.00 -3.11 -2.22
CA PRO A 106 5.54 -2.33 -3.33
C PRO A 106 7.06 -2.21 -3.33
N ASP A 107 7.77 -2.84 -2.39
CA ASP A 107 9.22 -2.75 -2.31
C ASP A 107 9.88 -3.59 -3.42
N LEU A 108 10.66 -2.91 -4.26
CA LEU A 108 11.47 -3.57 -5.30
C LEU A 108 12.50 -4.52 -4.69
N GLY A 109 13.02 -4.22 -3.49
CA GLY A 109 13.99 -5.05 -2.77
C GLY A 109 13.45 -6.44 -2.43
N MET A 110 12.12 -6.58 -2.24
CA MET A 110 11.48 -7.86 -1.91
C MET A 110 11.05 -8.66 -3.15
N THR A 111 11.25 -8.12 -4.36
CA THR A 111 10.78 -8.77 -5.59
C THR A 111 11.50 -10.09 -5.87
N ALA A 112 12.81 -10.16 -5.61
CA ALA A 112 13.55 -11.42 -5.78
C ALA A 112 13.00 -12.52 -4.86
N HIS A 113 12.77 -12.20 -3.59
CA HIS A 113 12.21 -13.11 -2.60
C HIS A 113 10.80 -13.61 -2.98
N ARG A 114 9.92 -12.70 -3.42
CA ARG A 114 8.58 -13.02 -3.94
C ARG A 114 8.64 -13.93 -5.17
N ASN A 115 9.49 -13.61 -6.14
CA ASN A 115 9.68 -14.41 -7.35
C ASN A 115 10.21 -15.81 -7.03
N SER A 116 11.15 -15.96 -6.08
CA SER A 116 11.64 -17.27 -5.64
C SER A 116 10.51 -18.13 -5.06
N ARG A 117 9.59 -17.55 -4.27
CA ARG A 117 8.42 -18.29 -3.76
C ARG A 117 7.43 -18.69 -4.84
N ILE A 118 7.11 -17.79 -5.77
CA ILE A 118 6.22 -18.09 -6.90
C ILE A 118 6.81 -19.19 -7.77
N LEU A 119 8.10 -19.10 -8.11
CA LEU A 119 8.78 -20.14 -8.89
C LEU A 119 8.75 -21.49 -8.17
N ARG A 120 9.03 -21.51 -6.85
CA ARG A 120 8.94 -22.73 -6.05
C ARG A 120 7.54 -23.36 -6.09
N ALA A 121 6.49 -22.55 -6.03
CA ALA A 121 5.11 -23.02 -6.15
C ALA A 121 4.80 -23.58 -7.55
N ILE A 122 5.28 -22.91 -8.61
CA ILE A 122 5.07 -23.33 -10.01
C ILE A 122 5.84 -24.61 -10.35
N THR A 123 7.10 -24.71 -9.93
CA THR A 123 8.00 -25.80 -10.32
C THR A 123 7.99 -26.98 -9.35
N GLY A 124 7.46 -26.79 -8.14
CA GLY A 124 7.49 -27.77 -7.05
C GLY A 124 8.89 -27.99 -6.46
N ARG A 125 9.87 -27.15 -6.82
CA ARG A 125 11.28 -27.27 -6.39
C ARG A 125 11.84 -25.90 -6.02
N GLU A 126 12.77 -25.87 -5.08
CA GLU A 126 13.43 -24.62 -4.67
C GLU A 126 14.62 -24.30 -5.58
N ASP A 127 14.35 -23.69 -6.74
CA ASP A 127 15.39 -23.28 -7.70
C ASP A 127 16.28 -22.14 -7.16
N TYR A 128 15.69 -21.29 -6.30
CA TYR A 128 16.35 -20.19 -5.62
C TYR A 128 16.05 -20.30 -4.13
N ALA A 129 17.10 -20.26 -3.30
CA ALA A 129 16.95 -20.31 -1.85
C ALA A 129 16.00 -19.20 -1.37
N VAL A 130 15.09 -19.55 -0.46
CA VAL A 130 14.16 -18.59 0.15
C VAL A 130 14.55 -18.41 1.61
N GLU A 131 15.13 -17.27 1.95
CA GLU A 131 15.57 -16.99 3.31
C GLU A 131 14.39 -16.86 4.27
N GLU A 132 14.40 -17.65 5.35
CA GLU A 132 13.33 -17.63 6.36
C GLU A 132 13.69 -16.78 7.59
N ARG A 133 14.98 -16.57 7.85
CA ARG A 133 15.48 -15.77 8.98
C ARG A 133 16.64 -14.87 8.55
N ILE A 134 16.34 -13.58 8.38
CA ILE A 134 17.32 -12.54 8.05
C ILE A 134 17.47 -11.47 9.14
N ALA A 135 16.48 -11.36 10.03
CA ALA A 135 16.46 -10.36 11.08
C ALA A 135 17.15 -10.89 12.35
N PHE A 136 17.91 -10.02 13.01
CA PHE A 136 18.38 -10.27 14.38
C PHE A 136 17.24 -10.25 15.41
N GLN A 137 16.14 -9.57 15.07
CA GLN A 137 14.94 -9.44 15.91
C GLN A 137 14.05 -10.67 15.75
N GLU A 138 13.35 -11.02 16.84
CA GLU A 138 12.28 -12.01 16.82
C GLU A 138 10.94 -11.28 16.87
N PHE A 139 10.04 -11.66 15.97
CA PHE A 139 8.69 -11.11 15.88
C PHE A 139 7.70 -12.15 16.38
N GLY A 140 6.77 -11.75 17.25
CA GLY A 140 5.86 -12.67 17.95
C GLY A 140 6.37 -13.04 19.35
N LEU A 141 5.70 -13.99 19.99
CA LEU A 141 6.16 -14.58 21.25
C LEU A 141 6.98 -15.84 20.91
N PRO A 142 8.26 -15.92 21.32
CA PRO A 142 9.07 -17.11 21.09
C PRO A 142 8.49 -18.32 21.84
N ASP A 143 8.44 -19.48 21.18
CA ASP A 143 7.89 -20.72 21.73
C ASP A 143 8.76 -21.31 22.85
N ASP A 144 10.01 -20.87 22.98
CA ASP A 144 10.93 -21.27 24.05
C ASP A 144 10.77 -20.42 25.32
N LEU A 145 9.95 -19.36 25.28
CA LEU A 145 9.53 -18.68 26.50
C LEU A 145 8.55 -19.56 27.27
N PRO A 146 8.65 -19.61 28.61
CA PRO A 146 7.72 -20.37 29.43
C PRO A 146 6.29 -19.86 29.23
N ALA A 147 5.36 -20.80 29.05
CA ALA A 147 3.93 -20.48 29.01
C ALA A 147 3.54 -19.79 30.31
N ALA A 148 2.72 -18.74 30.19
CA ALA A 148 2.22 -18.02 31.36
C ALA A 148 1.53 -19.01 32.33
N GLY A 149 2.15 -19.22 33.50
CA GLY A 149 1.65 -20.11 34.56
C GLY A 149 2.51 -21.35 34.88
N SER A 150 3.59 -21.64 34.13
CA SER A 150 4.49 -22.77 34.48
C SER A 150 5.64 -22.32 35.41
N GLY A 151 5.34 -22.16 36.70
CA GLY A 151 6.30 -21.89 37.78
C GLY A 151 5.56 -21.39 39.02
N VAL A 152 5.03 -22.29 39.85
CA VAL A 152 5.66 -22.77 41.10
C VAL A 152 6.16 -21.61 41.97
N LEU A 153 5.28 -21.16 42.86
CA LEU A 153 5.70 -20.50 44.11
C LEU A 153 6.32 -21.61 44.98
N ALA A 154 7.64 -21.56 45.15
CA ALA A 154 8.35 -22.20 46.26
C ALA A 154 8.81 -21.10 47.22
#